data_AF-A0AAV8CXT5-F1
#
_entry.id   AF-A0AAV8CXT5-F1
#
_cell.length_a   1.000
_cell.length_b   1.000
_cell.length_c   1.000
_cell.angle_alpha   90.00
_cell.angle_beta   90.00
_cell.angle_gamma   90.00
#
_symmetry.space_group_name_H-M   'P 1'
#
loop_
_entity.id
_entity.type
_entity.pdbx_description
1 polymer ?
#
loop_
_entity_poly.entity_id
_entity_poly.type
_entity_poly.pdbx_seq_one_letter_code
_entity_poly.pdbx_strand_id
1 'polypeptide(L)'
;MLTPEDLATAALIPFSNSTFLDSLISRGIDPSDVTCAPLASGWFGPLEESRRLMKIQCYSHKDTMNFYMKPVEGLTALVDIDRNETLHIWGIDRKIPINSDPDTDYRYEVQKEKDQPSSCKVNPIFMIQPKGPSFEVEDKHLIKWAGWEMHVRPDARAGVIISQVKVTDPETGKYRQVMYKGMVSELFVPYMDPTDGWYFKTYLDAGEYGFGIQAMPLDRLNDCPTGAYFMDGVFARADGQPFLRSDMVCVFERYDGDVAWRHAEGPTTGEDVREVRPKISLVVRMAASVGNYDYIIDWEFQTDGLIRIKV
;
A
#
# COMPACT_ATOMS: atom_id res chain seq x y z
N MET A 1 -12.64 9.09 -8.19
CA MET A 1 -11.24 8.93 -7.78
C MET A 1 -10.52 10.23 -8.05
N LEU A 2 -9.82 10.72 -7.03
CA LEU A 2 -8.98 11.90 -7.06
C LEU A 2 -7.67 11.54 -7.76
N THR A 3 -7.19 12.44 -8.62
CA THR A 3 -5.88 12.31 -9.25
C THR A 3 -4.78 12.80 -8.30
N PRO A 4 -3.52 12.37 -8.47
CA PRO A 4 -2.40 12.96 -7.74
C PRO A 4 -2.34 14.49 -7.89
N GLU A 5 -2.70 15.02 -9.06
CA GLU A 5 -2.80 16.46 -9.32
C GLU A 5 -3.93 17.13 -8.51
N ASP A 6 -5.10 16.49 -8.37
CA ASP A 6 -6.18 16.99 -7.50
C ASP A 6 -5.70 17.09 -6.04
N LEU A 7 -5.02 16.03 -5.54
CA LEU A 7 -4.52 16.00 -4.16
C LEU A 7 -3.47 17.10 -3.92
N ALA A 8 -2.51 17.23 -4.82
CA ALA A 8 -1.47 18.26 -4.72
C ALA A 8 -2.06 19.68 -4.74
N THR A 9 -3.06 19.92 -5.59
CA THR A 9 -3.75 21.22 -5.68
C THR A 9 -4.56 21.49 -4.41
N ALA A 10 -5.36 20.52 -3.98
CA ALA A 10 -6.22 20.64 -2.80
C ALA A 10 -5.44 20.95 -1.52
N ALA A 11 -4.26 20.35 -1.35
CA ALA A 11 -3.36 20.58 -0.22
C ALA A 11 -2.91 22.05 -0.08
N LEU A 12 -2.87 22.80 -1.19
CA LEU A 12 -2.37 24.18 -1.23
C LEU A 12 -3.47 25.24 -1.08
N ILE A 13 -4.73 24.90 -1.36
CA ILE A 13 -5.87 25.84 -1.32
C ILE A 13 -5.93 26.66 -0.01
N PRO A 14 -5.79 26.06 1.19
CA PRO A 14 -5.93 26.81 2.44
C PRO A 14 -4.87 27.90 2.64
N PHE A 15 -3.69 27.77 2.04
CA PHE A 15 -2.60 28.76 2.18
C PHE A 15 -2.90 30.10 1.48
N SER A 16 -3.92 30.17 0.63
CA SER A 16 -4.40 31.43 0.05
C SER A 16 -5.38 32.18 0.96
N ASN A 17 -5.78 31.59 2.09
CA ASN A 17 -6.73 32.17 3.04
C ASN A 17 -5.99 32.78 4.24
N SER A 18 -6.13 34.09 4.46
CA SER A 18 -5.43 34.78 5.55
C SER A 18 -5.83 34.27 6.94
N THR A 19 -7.11 33.93 7.14
CA THR A 19 -7.58 33.36 8.42
C THR A 19 -6.91 32.02 8.73
N PHE A 20 -6.68 31.19 7.71
CA PHE A 20 -5.94 29.94 7.87
C PHE A 20 -4.47 30.17 8.26
N LEU A 21 -3.79 31.09 7.57
CA LEU A 21 -2.39 31.44 7.88
C LEU A 21 -2.24 32.06 9.27
N ASP A 22 -3.11 33.01 9.62
CA ASP A 22 -3.12 33.64 10.95
C ASP A 22 -3.34 32.59 12.05
N SER A 23 -4.20 31.60 11.78
CA SER A 23 -4.45 30.47 12.68
C SER A 23 -3.18 29.63 12.91
N LEU A 24 -2.41 29.32 11.87
CA LEU A 24 -1.11 28.62 11.98
C LEU A 24 -0.08 29.46 12.76
N ILE A 25 0.08 30.73 12.41
CA ILE A 25 1.04 31.63 13.05
C ILE A 25 0.71 31.80 14.53
N SER A 26 -0.58 31.92 14.89
CA SER A 26 -1.02 32.04 16.29
C SER A 26 -0.73 30.80 17.14
N ARG A 27 -0.47 29.65 16.50
CA ARG A 27 -0.03 28.39 17.14
C ARG A 27 1.50 28.28 17.21
N GLY A 28 2.24 29.27 16.73
CA GLY A 28 3.70 29.27 16.68
C GLY A 28 4.26 28.35 15.59
N ILE A 29 3.47 28.08 14.55
CA ILE A 29 3.87 27.21 13.43
C ILE A 29 4.25 28.11 12.25
N ASP A 30 5.45 27.92 11.72
CA ASP A 30 5.83 28.55 10.45
C ASP A 30 5.09 27.84 9.30
N PRO A 31 4.32 28.56 8.45
CA PRO A 31 3.65 27.94 7.31
C PRO A 31 4.58 27.18 6.35
N SER A 32 5.88 27.49 6.33
CA SER A 32 6.88 26.76 5.56
C SER A 32 7.23 25.38 6.14
N ASP A 33 6.99 25.16 7.43
CA ASP A 33 7.21 23.89 8.16
C ASP A 33 5.95 23.01 8.20
N VAL A 34 4.97 23.26 7.33
CA VAL A 34 3.67 22.59 7.33
C VAL A 34 3.44 21.79 6.04
N THR A 35 2.98 20.55 6.21
CA THR A 35 2.45 19.71 5.13
C THR A 35 0.98 19.47 5.39
N CYS A 36 0.13 19.65 4.37
CA CYS A 36 -1.30 19.45 4.48
C CYS A 36 -1.74 18.20 3.69
N ALA A 37 -2.55 17.36 4.31
CA ALA A 37 -3.15 16.18 3.71
C ALA A 37 -4.59 16.51 3.27
N PRO A 38 -4.92 16.32 1.98
CA PRO A 38 -6.27 16.43 1.47
C PRO A 38 -7.03 15.14 1.74
N LEU A 39 -8.04 15.21 2.59
CA LEU A 39 -8.81 14.06 3.05
C LEU A 39 -10.19 14.04 2.39
N ALA A 40 -10.61 12.87 1.92
CA ALA A 40 -11.95 12.64 1.41
C ALA A 40 -13.00 12.98 2.48
N SER A 41 -14.03 13.72 2.06
CA SER A 41 -14.98 14.34 2.99
C SER A 41 -16.16 13.45 3.38
N GLY A 42 -16.38 12.35 2.66
CA GLY A 42 -17.61 11.56 2.73
C GLY A 42 -18.84 12.35 2.31
N TRP A 43 -20.00 11.99 2.86
CA TRP A 43 -21.26 12.72 2.67
C TRP A 43 -21.93 12.91 4.03
N PHE A 44 -22.16 14.16 4.43
CA PHE A 44 -22.77 14.52 5.72
C PHE A 44 -23.99 15.43 5.59
N GLY A 45 -24.58 15.51 4.40
CA GLY A 45 -25.87 16.12 4.16
C GLY A 45 -25.99 16.80 2.80
N PRO A 46 -27.19 17.34 2.46
CA PRO A 46 -27.49 17.86 1.13
C PRO A 46 -26.65 19.09 0.72
N LEU A 47 -26.06 19.82 1.67
CA LEU A 47 -25.24 21.00 1.39
C LEU A 47 -23.90 20.65 0.71
N GLU A 48 -23.47 19.40 0.82
CA GLU A 48 -22.24 18.88 0.21
C GLU A 48 -22.51 18.20 -1.15
N GLU A 49 -23.77 18.06 -1.56
CA GLU A 49 -24.14 17.41 -2.81
C GLU A 49 -23.69 18.20 -4.05
N SER A 50 -23.34 17.46 -5.10
CA SER A 50 -22.92 18.01 -6.41
C SER A 50 -21.67 18.90 -6.35
N ARG A 51 -20.82 18.75 -5.33
CA ARG A 51 -19.54 19.47 -5.20
C ARG A 51 -18.41 18.48 -4.95
N ARG A 52 -17.22 18.80 -5.46
CA ARG A 52 -15.99 18.05 -5.14
C ARG A 52 -15.34 18.72 -3.93
N LEU A 53 -15.63 18.19 -2.75
CA LEU A 53 -15.18 18.75 -1.48
C LEU A 53 -14.11 17.88 -0.81
N MET A 54 -13.09 18.52 -0.28
CA MET A 54 -12.06 17.87 0.54
C MET A 54 -11.90 18.60 1.87
N LYS A 55 -11.57 17.85 2.92
CA LYS A 55 -11.19 18.41 4.21
C LYS A 55 -9.67 18.34 4.33
N ILE A 56 -9.06 19.49 4.55
CA ILE A 56 -7.61 19.63 4.64
C ILE A 56 -7.22 19.68 6.11
N GLN A 57 -6.32 18.78 6.48
CA GLN A 57 -5.67 18.76 7.79
C GLN A 57 -4.18 18.80 7.62
N CYS A 58 -3.51 19.48 8.54
CA CYS A 58 -2.09 19.77 8.37
C CYS A 58 -1.27 19.21 9.51
N TYR A 59 0.01 19.05 9.22
CA TYR A 59 1.00 18.42 10.07
C TYR A 59 2.25 19.28 10.02
N SER A 60 2.93 19.41 11.15
CA SER A 60 4.26 19.99 11.14
C SER A 60 5.27 18.94 10.71
N HIS A 61 6.08 19.25 9.68
CA HIS A 61 7.22 18.42 9.29
C HIS A 61 8.54 18.95 9.89
N LYS A 62 8.45 19.87 10.85
CA LYS A 62 9.62 20.42 11.52
C LYS A 62 10.41 19.32 12.21
N ASP A 63 11.71 19.23 11.88
CA ASP A 63 12.69 18.31 12.46
C ASP A 63 12.42 16.81 12.24
N THR A 64 11.43 16.40 11.43
CA THR A 64 11.12 14.98 11.20
C THR A 64 10.44 14.73 9.87
N MET A 65 10.76 13.62 9.21
CA MET A 65 9.98 13.14 8.06
C MET A 65 8.66 12.47 8.45
N ASN A 66 8.51 12.07 9.72
CA ASN A 66 7.28 11.45 10.22
C ASN A 66 6.28 12.51 10.69
N PHE A 67 5.85 13.37 9.76
CA PHE A 67 4.96 14.48 10.08
C PHE A 67 3.59 14.01 10.60
N TYR A 68 3.15 12.78 10.29
CA TYR A 68 1.92 12.19 10.85
C TYR A 68 1.93 12.13 12.39
N MET A 69 3.11 12.10 13.04
CA MET A 69 3.26 12.18 14.49
C MET A 69 3.12 13.60 15.06
N LYS A 70 3.01 14.62 14.21
CA LYS A 70 2.92 16.04 14.57
C LYS A 70 1.69 16.72 13.93
N PRO A 71 0.47 16.23 14.16
CA PRO A 71 -0.75 16.84 13.62
C PRO A 71 -0.98 18.23 14.21
N VAL A 72 -1.43 19.17 13.36
CA VAL A 72 -1.98 20.47 13.76
C VAL A 72 -3.45 20.27 14.12
N GLU A 73 -3.69 19.64 15.26
CA GLU A 73 -5.03 19.31 15.72
C GLU A 73 -5.89 20.54 15.97
N GLY A 74 -7.21 20.36 15.81
CA GLY A 74 -8.17 21.43 15.99
C GLY A 74 -8.12 22.50 14.90
N LEU A 75 -7.53 22.23 13.73
CA LEU A 75 -7.60 23.08 12.56
C LEU A 75 -7.96 22.22 11.33
N THR A 76 -9.09 22.51 10.69
CA THR A 76 -9.52 21.77 9.48
C THR A 76 -10.17 22.74 8.51
N ALA A 77 -9.76 22.71 7.24
CA ALA A 77 -10.33 23.55 6.20
C ALA A 77 -11.18 22.71 5.23
N LEU A 78 -12.41 23.13 4.96
CA LEU A 78 -13.22 22.59 3.86
C LEU A 78 -12.89 23.36 2.59
N VAL A 79 -12.51 22.64 1.54
CA VAL A 79 -12.17 23.23 0.25
C VAL A 79 -13.05 22.65 -0.86
N ASP A 80 -13.39 23.52 -1.82
CA ASP A 80 -13.97 23.14 -3.11
C ASP A 80 -12.84 23.05 -4.13
N ILE A 81 -12.53 21.84 -4.60
CA ILE A 81 -11.38 21.62 -5.48
C ILE A 81 -11.65 22.07 -6.92
N ASP A 82 -12.92 22.11 -7.35
CA ASP A 82 -13.27 22.59 -8.69
C ASP A 82 -13.20 24.12 -8.77
N ARG A 83 -13.52 24.80 -7.66
CA ARG A 83 -13.47 26.27 -7.56
C ARG A 83 -12.14 26.82 -7.02
N ASN A 84 -11.26 25.94 -6.53
CA ASN A 84 -10.00 26.31 -5.90
C ASN A 84 -10.21 27.28 -4.71
N GLU A 85 -11.21 27.00 -3.87
CA GLU A 85 -11.71 27.92 -2.84
C GLU A 85 -11.77 27.25 -1.46
N THR A 86 -11.37 27.99 -0.41
CA THR A 86 -11.63 27.59 0.99
C THR A 86 -13.02 28.07 1.41
N LEU A 87 -13.90 27.14 1.75
CA LEU A 87 -15.30 27.43 2.09
C LEU A 87 -15.51 27.67 3.58
N HIS A 88 -14.81 26.91 4.41
CA HIS A 88 -14.99 26.94 5.85
C HIS A 88 -13.73 26.48 6.57
N ILE A 89 -13.49 26.99 7.76
CA ILE A 89 -12.37 26.57 8.61
C ILE A 89 -12.89 26.34 10.02
N TRP A 90 -12.77 25.11 10.50
CA TRP A 90 -13.10 24.73 11.87
C TRP A 90 -11.91 24.91 12.80
N GLY A 91 -12.21 25.29 14.05
CA GLY A 91 -11.28 25.23 15.16
C GLY A 91 -10.18 26.30 15.17
N ILE A 92 -10.36 27.41 14.45
CA ILE A 92 -9.42 28.57 14.43
C ILE A 92 -8.94 28.92 15.86
N ASP A 93 -9.84 28.95 16.84
CA ASP A 93 -9.55 29.33 18.23
C ASP A 93 -9.04 28.19 19.12
N ARG A 94 -9.03 26.93 18.64
CA ARG A 94 -8.60 25.76 19.41
C ARG A 94 -7.09 25.53 19.25
N LYS A 95 -6.31 25.86 20.28
CA LYS A 95 -4.86 25.62 20.30
C LYS A 95 -4.53 24.31 21.01
N ILE A 96 -4.47 23.23 20.24
CA ILE A 96 -4.03 21.92 20.73
C ILE A 96 -2.49 21.85 20.57
N PRO A 97 -1.73 21.47 21.61
CA PRO A 97 -0.28 21.32 21.52
C PRO A 97 0.11 20.28 20.46
N ILE A 98 1.13 20.61 19.66
CA ILE A 98 1.74 19.67 18.73
C ILE A 98 2.75 18.81 19.50
N ASN A 99 2.82 17.53 19.15
CA ASN A 99 3.84 16.63 19.69
C ASN A 99 5.26 17.18 19.45
N SER A 100 5.99 17.40 20.55
CA SER A 100 7.36 17.92 20.52
C SER A 100 8.43 16.83 20.59
N ASP A 101 8.05 15.55 20.53
CA ASP A 101 9.00 14.43 20.59
C ASP A 101 10.00 14.51 19.41
N PRO A 102 11.31 14.64 19.69
CA PRO A 102 12.33 14.65 18.64
C PRO A 102 12.56 13.26 18.04
N ASP A 103 12.14 12.18 18.71
CA ASP A 103 12.41 10.80 18.29
C ASP A 103 11.26 10.19 17.49
N THR A 104 10.93 10.84 16.37
CA THR A 104 9.81 10.40 15.50
C THR A 104 10.25 9.96 14.11
N ASP A 105 11.47 10.31 13.67
CA ASP A 105 11.94 10.01 12.31
C ASP A 105 12.29 8.53 12.14
N TYR A 106 11.72 7.85 11.15
CA TYR A 106 11.90 6.41 10.95
C TYR A 106 13.13 6.05 10.10
N ARG A 107 13.81 7.03 9.49
CA ARG A 107 14.88 6.74 8.53
C ARG A 107 16.11 6.21 9.24
N TYR A 108 16.67 5.13 8.69
CA TYR A 108 17.87 4.49 9.23
C TYR A 108 19.02 5.47 9.43
N GLU A 109 19.25 6.39 8.50
CA GLU A 109 20.35 7.37 8.61
C GLU A 109 20.24 8.30 9.82
N VAL A 110 19.03 8.59 10.28
CA VAL A 110 18.77 9.40 11.50
C VAL A 110 18.84 8.53 12.76
N GLN A 111 18.43 7.27 12.64
CA GLN A 111 18.31 6.34 13.75
C GLN A 111 19.60 5.56 14.05
N LYS A 112 20.50 5.39 13.07
CA LYS A 112 21.74 4.59 13.20
C LYS A 112 22.74 5.15 14.21
N GLU A 113 22.67 6.45 14.48
CA GLU A 113 23.53 7.12 15.47
C GLU A 113 23.02 6.91 16.90
N LYS A 114 21.79 6.45 17.07
CA LYS A 114 21.24 6.08 18.36
C LYS A 114 21.71 4.66 18.69
N ASP A 115 22.18 4.47 19.93
CA ASP A 115 22.70 3.18 20.40
C ASP A 115 21.64 2.07 20.27
N GLN A 116 21.69 1.32 19.18
CA GLN A 116 20.89 0.10 19.05
C GLN A 116 21.47 -0.99 19.95
N PRO A 117 20.65 -1.64 20.79
CA PRO A 117 21.12 -2.75 21.62
C PRO A 117 21.79 -3.83 20.76
N SER A 118 23.01 -4.23 21.12
CA SER A 118 23.75 -5.28 20.40
C SER A 118 22.99 -6.61 20.31
N SER A 119 22.02 -6.83 21.22
CA SER A 119 21.12 -7.98 21.28
C SER A 119 20.14 -8.07 20.11
N CYS A 120 19.93 -7.01 19.33
CA CYS A 120 18.97 -6.96 18.22
C CYS A 120 19.60 -7.22 16.85
N LYS A 121 20.91 -7.50 16.78
CA LYS A 121 21.61 -7.74 15.51
C LYS A 121 21.27 -9.13 14.95
N VAL A 122 20.83 -9.17 13.70
CA VAL A 122 20.61 -10.39 12.92
C VAL A 122 21.76 -10.61 11.94
N ASN A 123 22.13 -11.87 11.70
CA ASN A 123 23.10 -12.20 10.67
C ASN A 123 22.45 -12.06 9.27
N PRO A 124 23.21 -11.62 8.25
CA PRO A 124 22.72 -11.58 6.87
C PRO A 124 22.25 -12.96 6.39
N ILE A 125 21.14 -13.00 5.64
CA ILE A 125 20.59 -14.19 5.01
C ILE A 125 20.50 -13.93 3.51
N PHE A 126 20.89 -14.93 2.70
CA PHE A 126 20.81 -14.87 1.24
C PHE A 126 20.13 -16.12 0.71
N MET A 127 19.16 -15.93 -0.19
CA MET A 127 18.51 -17.00 -0.94
C MET A 127 18.97 -16.93 -2.39
N ILE A 128 19.34 -18.09 -2.95
CA ILE A 128 19.86 -18.19 -4.33
C ILE A 128 19.10 -19.29 -5.05
N GLN A 129 18.72 -19.02 -6.31
CA GLN A 129 18.18 -20.02 -7.24
C GLN A 129 19.22 -20.28 -8.35
N PRO A 130 20.07 -21.31 -8.23
CA PRO A 130 21.21 -21.52 -9.15
C PRO A 130 20.82 -21.73 -10.61
N LYS A 131 19.57 -22.15 -10.87
CA LYS A 131 19.01 -22.38 -12.20
C LYS A 131 18.05 -21.27 -12.65
N GLY A 132 18.00 -20.16 -11.91
CA GLY A 132 16.97 -19.14 -12.07
C GLY A 132 15.62 -19.55 -11.46
N PRO A 133 14.62 -18.66 -11.52
CA PRO A 133 13.26 -18.97 -11.10
C PRO A 133 12.63 -20.07 -11.96
N SER A 134 11.72 -20.85 -11.38
CA SER A 134 11.01 -21.92 -12.09
C SER A 134 9.74 -21.44 -12.80
N PHE A 135 9.34 -20.17 -12.59
CA PHE A 135 8.22 -19.58 -13.32
C PHE A 135 8.69 -18.97 -14.64
N GLU A 136 7.81 -19.02 -15.62
CA GLU A 136 7.99 -18.38 -16.91
C GLU A 136 7.05 -17.18 -17.04
N VAL A 137 7.52 -16.14 -17.72
CA VAL A 137 6.72 -14.96 -18.03
C VAL A 137 6.63 -14.83 -19.56
N GLU A 138 5.43 -14.99 -20.08
CA GLU A 138 5.10 -14.79 -21.49
C GLU A 138 4.37 -13.46 -21.68
N ASP A 139 4.70 -12.73 -22.74
CA ASP A 139 4.08 -11.44 -23.10
C ASP A 139 3.99 -10.44 -21.94
N LYS A 140 4.97 -10.49 -21.01
CA LYS A 140 5.09 -9.67 -19.79
C LYS A 140 3.99 -9.85 -18.74
N HIS A 141 2.92 -10.57 -19.03
CA HIS A 141 1.72 -10.63 -18.19
C HIS A 141 1.23 -12.04 -17.89
N LEU A 142 1.58 -13.04 -18.71
CA LEU A 142 1.16 -14.43 -18.50
C LEU A 142 2.22 -15.17 -17.69
N ILE A 143 1.87 -15.59 -16.48
CA ILE A 143 2.75 -16.31 -15.57
C ILE A 143 2.40 -17.79 -15.61
N LYS A 144 3.40 -18.64 -15.83
CA LYS A 144 3.29 -20.11 -15.76
C LYS A 144 4.23 -20.64 -14.67
N TRP A 145 3.70 -21.44 -13.76
CA TRP A 145 4.49 -21.98 -12.65
C TRP A 145 3.87 -23.24 -12.06
N ALA A 146 4.64 -24.34 -11.97
CA ALA A 146 4.23 -25.57 -11.29
C ALA A 146 2.82 -26.07 -11.65
N GLY A 147 2.44 -25.98 -12.94
CA GLY A 147 1.10 -26.34 -13.44
C GLY A 147 0.07 -25.21 -13.39
N TRP A 148 0.31 -24.14 -12.65
CA TRP A 148 -0.50 -22.92 -12.71
C TRP A 148 -0.22 -22.13 -13.98
N GLU A 149 -1.27 -21.48 -14.49
CA GLU A 149 -1.17 -20.40 -15.46
C GLU A 149 -2.16 -19.30 -15.06
N MET A 150 -1.70 -18.04 -15.11
CA MET A 150 -2.50 -16.87 -14.75
C MET A 150 -2.03 -15.62 -15.48
N HIS A 151 -2.95 -14.71 -15.74
CA HIS A 151 -2.64 -13.38 -16.28
C HIS A 151 -2.60 -12.36 -15.15
N VAL A 152 -1.47 -11.65 -15.00
CA VAL A 152 -1.26 -10.62 -13.99
C VAL A 152 -1.21 -9.25 -14.66
N ARG A 153 -2.02 -8.31 -14.18
CA ARG A 153 -1.95 -6.92 -14.67
C ARG A 153 -2.07 -5.89 -13.55
N PRO A 154 -1.30 -4.79 -13.65
CA PRO A 154 -1.58 -3.57 -12.91
C PRO A 154 -2.90 -2.92 -13.35
N ASP A 155 -3.56 -2.23 -12.42
CA ASP A 155 -4.80 -1.48 -12.61
C ASP A 155 -4.77 -0.23 -11.72
N ALA A 156 -5.08 0.94 -12.27
CA ALA A 156 -4.97 2.21 -11.54
C ALA A 156 -5.89 2.25 -10.31
N ARG A 157 -7.08 1.63 -10.37
CA ARG A 157 -8.03 1.64 -9.26
C ARG A 157 -7.80 0.46 -8.32
N ALA A 158 -7.75 -0.75 -8.84
CA ALA A 158 -7.75 -1.97 -8.03
C ALA A 158 -6.34 -2.41 -7.58
N GLY A 159 -5.28 -1.86 -8.16
CA GLY A 159 -3.93 -2.36 -7.97
C GLY A 159 -3.66 -3.60 -8.81
N VAL A 160 -3.12 -4.67 -8.23
CA VAL A 160 -2.87 -5.92 -8.95
C VAL A 160 -4.18 -6.69 -9.20
N ILE A 161 -4.38 -7.12 -10.45
CA ILE A 161 -5.49 -7.98 -10.86
C ILE A 161 -4.92 -9.28 -11.42
N ILE A 162 -5.42 -10.40 -10.91
CA ILE A 162 -5.08 -11.74 -11.42
C ILE A 162 -6.31 -12.31 -12.14
N SER A 163 -6.11 -12.80 -13.36
CA SER A 163 -7.20 -13.28 -14.23
C SER A 163 -6.87 -14.61 -14.89
N GLN A 164 -7.91 -15.30 -15.35
CA GLN A 164 -7.82 -16.55 -16.10
C GLN A 164 -6.96 -17.63 -15.42
N VAL A 165 -7.05 -17.70 -14.09
CA VAL A 165 -6.29 -18.67 -13.30
C VAL A 165 -6.78 -20.07 -13.61
N LYS A 166 -5.85 -20.90 -14.06
CA LYS A 166 -6.06 -22.33 -14.33
C LYS A 166 -4.89 -23.14 -13.80
N VAL A 167 -5.15 -24.41 -13.54
CA VAL A 167 -4.15 -25.38 -13.08
C VAL A 167 -4.20 -26.61 -13.97
N THR A 168 -3.04 -27.17 -14.31
CA THR A 168 -2.93 -28.44 -15.01
C THR A 168 -3.29 -29.58 -14.06
N ASP A 169 -4.29 -30.37 -14.45
CA ASP A 169 -4.65 -31.60 -13.76
C ASP A 169 -3.56 -32.65 -13.99
N PRO A 170 -2.88 -33.14 -12.95
CA PRO A 170 -1.73 -34.04 -13.10
C PRO A 170 -2.13 -35.44 -13.61
N GLU A 171 -3.38 -35.86 -13.45
CA GLU A 171 -3.84 -37.17 -13.93
C GLU A 171 -4.18 -37.14 -15.42
N THR A 172 -4.77 -36.04 -15.88
CA THR A 172 -5.27 -35.93 -17.26
C THR A 172 -4.40 -35.08 -18.18
N GLY A 173 -3.49 -34.27 -17.63
CA GLY A 173 -2.68 -33.30 -18.35
C GLY A 173 -3.46 -32.10 -18.90
N LYS A 174 -4.75 -31.96 -18.57
CA LYS A 174 -5.61 -30.88 -19.08
C LYS A 174 -5.66 -29.70 -18.12
N TYR A 175 -5.80 -28.50 -18.67
CA TYR A 175 -6.07 -27.31 -17.85
C TYR A 175 -7.48 -27.33 -17.26
N ARG A 176 -7.58 -26.92 -16.00
CA ARG A 176 -8.84 -26.72 -15.27
C ARG A 176 -8.91 -25.30 -14.75
N GLN A 177 -9.99 -24.60 -15.06
CA GLN A 177 -10.22 -23.23 -14.60
C GLN A 177 -10.50 -23.20 -13.10
N VAL A 178 -9.91 -22.24 -12.39
CA VAL A 178 -10.06 -22.07 -10.94
C VAL A 178 -10.68 -20.71 -10.60
N MET A 179 -10.12 -19.63 -11.15
CA MET A 179 -10.60 -18.27 -10.89
C MET A 179 -10.52 -17.42 -12.16
N TYR A 180 -11.67 -16.86 -12.59
CA TYR A 180 -11.69 -16.01 -13.78
C TYR A 180 -11.03 -14.65 -13.54
N LYS A 181 -11.30 -14.01 -12.40
CA LYS A 181 -10.73 -12.72 -12.03
C LYS A 181 -10.76 -12.52 -10.50
N GLY A 182 -9.64 -12.14 -9.92
CA GLY A 182 -9.48 -11.76 -8.51
C GLY A 182 -8.81 -10.40 -8.39
N MET A 183 -9.31 -9.57 -7.48
CA MET A 183 -8.79 -8.22 -7.19
C MET A 183 -9.29 -7.72 -5.84
N VAL A 184 -8.58 -6.78 -5.23
CA VAL A 184 -9.13 -5.99 -4.11
C VAL A 184 -10.10 -4.97 -4.71
N SER A 185 -11.39 -5.15 -4.45
CA SER A 185 -12.42 -4.27 -5.05
C SER A 185 -12.53 -2.93 -4.32
N GLU A 186 -12.32 -2.93 -3.01
CA GLU A 186 -12.42 -1.73 -2.17
C GLU A 186 -11.74 -1.97 -0.81
N LEU A 187 -11.33 -0.89 -0.15
CA LEU A 187 -10.95 -0.87 1.26
C LEU A 187 -11.83 0.18 1.96
N PHE A 188 -12.32 -0.12 3.17
CA PHE A 188 -13.09 0.84 3.96
C PHE A 188 -12.43 1.03 5.31
N VAL A 189 -11.98 2.25 5.60
CA VAL A 189 -11.17 2.59 6.78
C VAL A 189 -11.90 3.61 7.67
N PRO A 190 -12.88 3.18 8.47
CA PRO A 190 -13.63 4.06 9.37
C PRO A 190 -12.86 4.33 10.66
N TYR A 191 -12.54 5.61 10.90
CA TYR A 191 -12.13 6.07 12.21
C TYR A 191 -13.34 6.19 13.13
N MET A 192 -13.11 6.03 14.44
CA MET A 192 -14.15 5.94 15.46
C MET A 192 -14.20 7.16 16.40
N ASP A 193 -13.51 8.25 16.05
CA ASP A 193 -13.56 9.50 16.79
C ASP A 193 -14.68 10.39 16.22
N PRO A 194 -15.74 10.68 17.01
CA PRO A 194 -16.90 11.44 16.55
C PRO A 194 -16.70 12.96 16.57
N THR A 195 -15.53 13.45 16.97
CA THR A 195 -15.26 14.91 17.04
C THR A 195 -15.18 15.54 15.66
N ASP A 196 -15.40 16.86 15.59
CA ASP A 196 -15.43 17.64 14.33
C ASP A 196 -14.18 17.42 13.44
N GLY A 197 -13.03 17.10 14.05
CA GLY A 197 -11.77 16.85 13.33
C GLY A 197 -11.66 15.45 12.73
N TRP A 198 -12.51 14.50 13.11
CA TRP A 198 -12.29 13.09 12.78
C TRP A 198 -13.53 12.36 12.26
N TYR A 199 -14.73 12.84 12.55
CA TYR A 199 -16.00 12.17 12.23
C TYR A 199 -16.17 11.76 10.77
N PHE A 200 -15.49 12.44 9.84
CA PHE A 200 -15.59 12.22 8.40
C PHE A 200 -14.58 11.23 7.84
N LYS A 201 -13.56 10.84 8.61
CA LYS A 201 -12.47 9.98 8.15
C LYS A 201 -12.95 8.54 8.03
N THR A 202 -13.47 8.21 6.86
CA THR A 202 -14.06 6.91 6.54
C THR A 202 -13.64 6.48 5.13
N TYR A 203 -12.33 6.45 4.90
CA TYR A 203 -11.73 6.40 3.57
C TYR A 203 -12.15 5.16 2.78
N LEU A 204 -12.39 5.36 1.49
CA LEU A 204 -12.55 4.32 0.49
C LEU A 204 -11.31 4.30 -0.40
N ASP A 205 -10.23 3.65 0.05
CA ASP A 205 -8.90 3.87 -0.54
C ASP A 205 -8.85 3.59 -2.05
N ALA A 206 -9.50 2.52 -2.51
CA ALA A 206 -9.52 2.20 -3.93
C ALA A 206 -10.45 3.12 -4.72
N GLY A 207 -11.63 3.45 -4.19
CA GLY A 207 -12.62 4.31 -4.85
C GLY A 207 -12.26 5.80 -4.90
N GLU A 208 -11.67 6.31 -3.81
CA GLU A 208 -11.36 7.72 -3.61
C GLU A 208 -9.95 8.06 -4.10
N TYR A 209 -8.93 7.29 -3.75
CA TYR A 209 -7.52 7.62 -4.03
C TYR A 209 -6.86 6.76 -5.10
N GLY A 210 -7.44 5.60 -5.42
CA GLY A 210 -6.94 4.68 -6.44
C GLY A 210 -5.82 3.81 -5.93
N PHE A 211 -6.15 2.58 -5.53
CA PHE A 211 -5.22 1.69 -4.84
C PHE A 211 -3.98 1.37 -5.66
N GLY A 212 -4.11 1.25 -7.00
CA GLY A 212 -2.98 1.04 -7.88
C GLY A 212 -2.18 2.30 -8.20
N ILE A 213 -2.81 3.47 -8.20
CA ILE A 213 -2.09 4.75 -8.28
C ILE A 213 -1.27 4.98 -7.00
N GLN A 214 -1.80 4.56 -5.85
CA GLN A 214 -1.09 4.60 -4.57
C GLN A 214 -0.04 3.48 -4.40
N ALA A 215 0.08 2.56 -5.37
CA ALA A 215 1.14 1.57 -5.37
C ALA A 215 2.50 2.24 -5.62
N MET A 216 3.43 2.09 -4.69
CA MET A 216 4.76 2.68 -4.76
C MET A 216 5.75 1.67 -5.37
N PRO A 217 6.83 2.14 -6.02
CA PRO A 217 7.86 1.25 -6.54
C PRO A 217 8.43 0.35 -5.44
N LEU A 218 8.47 -0.96 -5.70
CA LEU A 218 8.94 -1.96 -4.74
C LEU A 218 10.47 -1.94 -4.66
N ASP A 219 11.01 -1.86 -3.45
CA ASP A 219 12.45 -1.89 -3.22
C ASP A 219 13.00 -3.32 -3.37
N ARG A 220 13.92 -3.48 -4.31
CA ARG A 220 14.60 -4.76 -4.55
C ARG A 220 15.33 -5.21 -3.30
N LEU A 221 15.26 -6.50 -3.00
CA LEU A 221 15.84 -7.18 -1.83
C LEU A 221 15.20 -6.86 -0.48
N ASN A 222 14.36 -5.81 -0.38
CA ASN A 222 13.61 -5.48 0.83
C ASN A 222 12.15 -5.91 0.70
N ASP A 223 11.46 -5.43 -0.35
CA ASP A 223 10.07 -5.81 -0.62
C ASP A 223 9.97 -7.12 -1.40
N CYS A 224 10.92 -7.37 -2.30
CA CYS A 224 10.92 -8.56 -3.16
C CYS A 224 12.32 -9.19 -3.23
N PRO A 225 12.42 -10.53 -3.15
CA PRO A 225 13.71 -11.21 -3.09
C PRO A 225 14.47 -11.19 -4.42
N THR A 226 15.74 -11.60 -4.37
CA THR A 226 16.55 -11.84 -5.58
C THR A 226 15.83 -12.81 -6.53
N GLY A 227 15.89 -12.52 -7.83
CA GLY A 227 15.23 -13.34 -8.85
C GLY A 227 13.75 -13.02 -9.08
N ALA A 228 13.20 -12.05 -8.35
CA ALA A 228 11.85 -11.55 -8.62
C ALA A 228 11.76 -10.88 -10.01
N TYR A 229 10.66 -11.15 -10.70
CA TYR A 229 10.26 -10.44 -11.91
C TYR A 229 9.41 -9.22 -11.53
N PHE A 230 9.69 -8.06 -12.12
CA PHE A 230 8.97 -6.82 -11.82
C PHE A 230 8.15 -6.36 -13.01
N MET A 231 6.98 -5.78 -12.72
CA MET A 231 6.03 -5.29 -13.69
C MET A 231 5.70 -3.82 -13.42
N ASP A 232 5.80 -3.00 -14.45
CA ASP A 232 5.41 -1.60 -14.39
C ASP A 232 3.89 -1.43 -14.63
N GLY A 233 3.29 -0.45 -13.98
CA GLY A 233 1.97 0.08 -14.32
C GLY A 233 2.08 1.27 -15.27
N VAL A 234 1.25 1.32 -16.32
CA VAL A 234 1.11 2.51 -17.18
C VAL A 234 -0.30 3.02 -17.06
N PHE A 235 -0.46 4.25 -16.57
CA PHE A 235 -1.74 4.86 -16.25
C PHE A 235 -1.88 6.24 -16.87
N ALA A 236 -3.09 6.79 -16.89
CA ALA A 236 -3.34 8.15 -17.39
C ALA A 236 -3.31 9.17 -16.25
N ARG A 237 -2.67 10.31 -16.50
CA ARG A 237 -2.74 11.51 -15.66
C ARG A 237 -4.06 12.25 -15.88
N ALA A 238 -4.31 13.30 -15.09
CA ALA A 238 -5.50 14.16 -15.23
C ALA A 238 -5.64 14.78 -16.64
N ASP A 239 -4.52 15.07 -17.32
CA ASP A 239 -4.48 15.62 -18.68
C ASP A 239 -4.54 14.54 -19.79
N GLY A 240 -4.68 13.26 -19.41
CA GLY A 240 -4.71 12.12 -20.33
C GLY A 240 -3.34 11.63 -20.80
N GLN A 241 -2.23 12.27 -20.39
CA GLN A 241 -0.89 11.79 -20.73
C GLN A 241 -0.57 10.51 -19.95
N PRO A 242 0.17 9.55 -20.55
CA PRO A 242 0.59 8.36 -19.85
C PRO A 242 1.66 8.69 -18.80
N PHE A 243 1.57 8.07 -17.63
CA PHE A 243 2.65 8.02 -16.66
C PHE A 243 3.00 6.58 -16.30
N LEU A 244 4.28 6.35 -16.02
CA LEU A 244 4.84 5.07 -15.63
C LEU A 244 4.92 5.00 -14.10
N ARG A 245 4.38 3.91 -13.52
CA ARG A 245 4.65 3.49 -12.15
C ARG A 245 5.57 2.27 -12.23
N SER A 246 6.88 2.52 -12.06
CA SER A 246 7.91 1.48 -12.17
C SER A 246 7.83 0.48 -11.03
N ASP A 247 8.18 -0.78 -11.29
CA ASP A 247 8.35 -1.83 -10.27
C ASP A 247 7.12 -1.95 -9.33
N MET A 248 5.91 -1.80 -9.88
CA MET A 248 4.64 -1.75 -9.13
C MET A 248 4.20 -3.12 -8.58
N VAL A 249 4.47 -4.18 -9.34
CA VAL A 249 4.16 -5.56 -8.95
C VAL A 249 5.42 -6.39 -9.10
N CYS A 250 5.67 -7.30 -8.15
CA CYS A 250 6.73 -8.29 -8.30
C CYS A 250 6.18 -9.72 -8.21
N VAL A 251 6.82 -10.64 -8.93
CA VAL A 251 6.50 -12.06 -8.96
C VAL A 251 7.74 -12.85 -8.56
N PHE A 252 7.62 -13.72 -7.56
CA PHE A 252 8.74 -14.51 -7.05
C PHE A 252 8.31 -15.84 -6.45
N GLU A 253 9.25 -16.78 -6.34
CA GLU A 253 9.05 -18.02 -5.58
C GLU A 253 9.46 -17.81 -4.13
N ARG A 254 8.64 -18.29 -3.20
CA ARG A 254 8.89 -18.24 -1.76
C ARG A 254 9.25 -19.62 -1.23
N TYR A 255 10.32 -19.68 -0.44
CA TYR A 255 10.72 -20.84 0.34
C TYR A 255 11.01 -20.41 1.78
N ASP A 256 10.07 -20.68 2.68
CA ASP A 256 10.15 -20.28 4.10
C ASP A 256 10.72 -21.39 5.00
N GLY A 257 11.11 -22.53 4.44
CA GLY A 257 11.47 -23.73 5.19
C GLY A 257 10.27 -24.59 5.64
N ASP A 258 9.07 -24.22 5.19
CA ASP A 258 7.85 -24.99 5.44
C ASP A 258 7.85 -26.36 4.75
N VAL A 259 7.17 -27.32 5.37
CA VAL A 259 6.98 -28.67 4.83
C VAL A 259 5.65 -28.75 4.10
N ALA A 260 5.66 -29.15 2.83
CA ALA A 260 4.43 -29.38 2.06
C ALA A 260 3.70 -30.62 2.60
N TRP A 261 4.44 -31.72 2.74
CA TRP A 261 4.00 -32.92 3.45
C TRP A 261 5.21 -33.73 3.89
N ARG A 262 5.01 -34.57 4.91
CA ARG A 262 6.01 -35.52 5.37
C ARG A 262 5.36 -36.79 5.89
N HIS A 263 6.06 -37.90 5.75
CA HIS A 263 5.71 -39.16 6.38
C HIS A 263 6.98 -39.87 6.84
N ALA A 264 6.89 -40.55 7.97
CA ALA A 264 7.93 -41.45 8.45
C ALA A 264 7.24 -42.75 8.81
N GLU A 265 7.67 -43.82 8.16
CA GLU A 265 7.26 -45.16 8.50
C GLU A 265 7.96 -45.57 9.80
N GLY A 266 7.26 -46.33 10.64
CA GLY A 266 7.62 -46.51 12.05
C GLY A 266 8.10 -47.92 12.41
N PRO A 267 8.31 -48.17 13.72
CA PRO A 267 8.74 -49.49 14.22
C PRO A 267 7.75 -50.63 13.95
N THR A 268 6.49 -50.29 13.61
CA THR A 268 5.42 -51.26 13.40
C THR A 268 5.62 -52.11 12.15
N THR A 269 6.25 -51.54 11.12
CA THR A 269 6.64 -52.28 9.90
C THR A 269 8.09 -52.76 9.97
N GLY A 270 8.91 -52.15 10.84
CA GLY A 270 10.34 -52.43 10.94
C GLY A 270 11.19 -51.76 9.85
N GLU A 271 10.58 -50.92 9.01
CA GLU A 271 11.21 -50.22 7.89
C GLU A 271 11.63 -48.80 8.31
N ASP A 272 12.87 -48.41 7.99
CA ASP A 272 13.39 -47.05 8.24
C ASP A 272 13.20 -46.19 6.99
N VAL A 273 11.94 -45.83 6.72
CA VAL A 273 11.57 -44.99 5.57
C VAL A 273 11.10 -43.63 6.04
N ARG A 274 11.71 -42.57 5.50
CA ARG A 274 11.33 -41.18 5.77
C ARG A 274 11.27 -40.38 4.48
N GLU A 275 10.14 -39.73 4.24
CA GLU A 275 9.91 -38.89 3.07
C GLU A 275 9.40 -37.51 3.49
N VAL A 276 9.96 -36.46 2.90
CA VAL A 276 9.59 -35.07 3.15
C VAL A 276 9.69 -34.26 1.86
N ARG A 277 8.69 -33.39 1.62
CA ARG A 277 8.71 -32.47 0.50
C ARG A 277 8.64 -31.02 0.99
N PRO A 278 9.50 -30.12 0.47
CA PRO A 278 9.45 -28.71 0.83
C PRO A 278 8.21 -28.03 0.26
N LYS A 279 7.72 -27.01 0.96
CA LYS A 279 6.70 -26.11 0.44
C LYS A 279 7.37 -24.96 -0.30
N ILE A 280 7.01 -24.81 -1.56
CA ILE A 280 7.39 -23.68 -2.41
C ILE A 280 6.10 -23.10 -2.97
N SER A 281 5.97 -21.78 -2.94
CA SER A 281 4.81 -21.07 -3.48
C SER A 281 5.25 -19.96 -4.43
N LEU A 282 4.38 -19.61 -5.38
CA LEU A 282 4.53 -18.43 -6.21
C LEU A 282 3.78 -17.27 -5.57
N VAL A 283 4.44 -16.12 -5.43
CA VAL A 283 3.86 -14.92 -4.86
C VAL A 283 3.82 -13.83 -5.91
N VAL A 284 2.66 -13.20 -6.07
CA VAL A 284 2.48 -11.94 -6.77
C VAL A 284 2.22 -10.86 -5.72
N ARG A 285 3.13 -9.89 -5.59
CA ARG A 285 3.13 -8.86 -4.54
C ARG A 285 2.95 -7.46 -5.13
N MET A 286 2.23 -6.62 -4.39
CA MET A 286 2.14 -5.17 -4.56
C MET A 286 2.20 -4.50 -3.18
N ALA A 287 2.78 -3.31 -3.09
CA ALA A 287 2.70 -2.47 -1.89
C ALA A 287 2.08 -1.12 -2.24
N ALA A 288 1.05 -0.70 -1.51
CA ALA A 288 0.36 0.57 -1.71
C ALA A 288 0.39 1.44 -0.46
N SER A 289 0.81 2.69 -0.64
CA SER A 289 0.95 3.68 0.42
C SER A 289 -0.16 4.72 0.30
N VAL A 290 -1.22 4.58 1.08
CA VAL A 290 -2.36 5.50 1.08
C VAL A 290 -2.24 6.42 2.29
N GLY A 291 -1.66 7.59 2.08
CA GLY A 291 -1.40 8.54 3.16
C GLY A 291 -0.41 7.97 4.18
N ASN A 292 -0.91 7.61 5.37
CA ASN A 292 -0.11 7.05 6.48
C ASN A 292 -0.18 5.51 6.57
N TYR A 293 -0.87 4.85 5.65
CA TYR A 293 -1.02 3.40 5.62
C TYR A 293 -0.16 2.79 4.53
N ASP A 294 0.49 1.67 4.83
CA ASP A 294 1.17 0.83 3.86
C ASP A 294 0.50 -0.56 3.85
N TYR A 295 -0.04 -0.96 2.70
CA TYR A 295 -0.69 -2.25 2.49
C TYR A 295 0.19 -3.13 1.61
N ILE A 296 0.58 -4.31 2.09
CA ILE A 296 1.33 -5.30 1.29
C ILE A 296 0.38 -6.42 0.89
N ILE A 297 0.03 -6.46 -0.39
CA ILE A 297 -0.91 -7.43 -0.94
C ILE A 297 -0.14 -8.57 -1.59
N ASP A 298 -0.27 -9.77 -1.02
CA ASP A 298 0.29 -11.00 -1.58
C ASP A 298 -0.83 -11.91 -2.10
N TRP A 299 -0.72 -12.30 -3.37
CA TRP A 299 -1.42 -13.46 -3.91
C TRP A 299 -0.44 -14.63 -4.00
N GLU A 300 -0.68 -15.66 -3.19
CA GLU A 300 0.19 -16.83 -3.06
C GLU A 300 -0.48 -18.07 -3.66
N PHE A 301 0.17 -18.68 -4.64
CA PHE A 301 -0.26 -19.91 -5.31
C PHE A 301 0.61 -21.07 -4.86
N GLN A 302 -0.01 -22.16 -4.44
CA GLN A 302 0.66 -23.32 -3.86
C GLN A 302 0.55 -24.54 -4.78
N THR A 303 1.53 -25.44 -4.70
CA THR A 303 1.58 -26.66 -5.52
C THR A 303 0.52 -27.69 -5.15
N ASP A 304 -0.14 -27.53 -4.00
CA ASP A 304 -1.27 -28.34 -3.52
C ASP A 304 -2.64 -27.82 -4.03
N GLY A 305 -2.65 -26.78 -4.88
CA GLY A 305 -3.86 -26.22 -5.47
C GLY A 305 -4.45 -25.04 -4.69
N LEU A 306 -3.85 -24.63 -3.57
CA LEU A 306 -4.37 -23.56 -2.72
C LEU A 306 -3.96 -22.17 -3.23
N ILE A 307 -4.90 -21.22 -3.19
CA ILE A 307 -4.67 -19.78 -3.41
C ILE A 307 -4.86 -19.07 -2.07
N ARG A 308 -3.83 -18.39 -1.56
CA ARG A 308 -3.93 -17.51 -0.38
C ARG A 308 -3.81 -16.06 -0.79
N ILE A 309 -4.61 -15.22 -0.16
CA ILE A 309 -4.54 -13.77 -0.29
C ILE A 309 -4.20 -13.23 1.09
N LYS A 310 -3.17 -12.39 1.18
CA LYS A 310 -2.74 -11.74 2.43
C LYS A 310 -2.67 -10.23 2.19
N VAL A 311 -3.01 -9.49 3.24
CA VAL A 311 -2.94 -8.03 3.37
C VAL A 311 -2.22 -7.72 4.66
#